data_AF-A0A846E835-F1
#
_entry.id   AF-A0A846E835-F1
#
_cell.length_a   1.000
_cell.length_b   1.000
_cell.length_c   1.000
_cell.angle_alpha   90.00
_cell.angle_beta   90.00
_cell.angle_gamma   90.00
#
_symmetry.space_group_name_H-M   'P 1'
#
loop_
_entity.id
_entity.type
_entity.pdbx_description
1 polymer ?
#
loop_
_entity_poly.entity_id
_entity_poly.type
_entity_poly.pdbx_seq_one_letter_code
_entity_poly.pdbx_strand_id
1 'polypeptide(L)'
;MTQKAAAKTIRTDKWRIAPTPEQRQYLLNTVQEYRRLCRFLVTVVCTHWVDLGSLNSDKLIQAIERLVHRTAKNPTPKYPQINRAFPICVICGL
;
A
#
# COMPACT_ATOMS: atom_id res chain seq x y z
N MET A 1 17.08 6.74 42.92
CA MET A 1 16.90 5.61 41.99
C MET A 1 16.61 6.18 40.61
N THR A 2 17.63 6.32 39.76
CA THR A 2 17.50 6.92 38.43
C THR A 2 17.14 5.83 37.41
N GLN A 3 15.89 5.82 36.96
CA GLN A 3 15.44 4.94 35.89
C GLN A 3 16.07 5.39 34.57
N LYS A 4 16.92 4.53 33.99
CA LYS A 4 17.47 4.68 32.64
C LYS A 4 16.38 4.29 31.63
N ALA A 5 15.92 5.24 30.82
CA ALA A 5 14.96 4.97 29.76
C ALA A 5 15.49 3.86 28.83
N ALA A 6 14.69 2.81 28.65
CA ALA A 6 15.04 1.68 27.80
C ALA A 6 15.12 2.16 26.35
N ALA A 7 16.31 2.05 25.75
CA ALA A 7 16.49 2.32 24.34
C ALA A 7 15.56 1.37 23.54
N LYS A 8 14.77 1.93 22.62
CA LYS A 8 13.88 1.19 21.74
C LYS A 8 14.72 0.24 20.88
N THR A 9 14.80 -1.03 21.27
CA THR A 9 15.47 -2.08 20.49
C THR A 9 14.73 -2.26 19.17
N ILE A 10 15.19 -1.61 18.11
CA ILE A 10 14.73 -1.90 16.75
C ILE A 10 15.37 -3.23 16.35
N ARG A 11 14.59 -4.31 16.44
CA ARG A 11 15.02 -5.64 16.00
C ARG A 11 15.21 -5.62 14.48
N THR A 12 16.44 -5.41 14.05
CA THR A 12 16.80 -5.43 12.63
C THR A 12 17.35 -6.81 12.32
N ASP A 13 16.46 -7.78 12.19
CA ASP A 13 16.85 -9.14 11.82
C ASP A 13 17.46 -9.09 10.41
N LYS A 14 18.77 -9.34 10.30
CA LYS A 14 19.46 -9.46 9.01
C LYS A 14 19.31 -10.88 8.50
N TRP A 15 18.26 -11.13 7.73
CA TRP A 15 18.04 -12.42 7.08
C TRP A 15 19.11 -12.64 6.01
N ARG A 16 19.89 -13.72 6.11
CA ARG A 16 20.78 -14.18 5.03
C ARG A 16 19.94 -14.82 3.93
N ILE A 17 19.20 -13.99 3.19
CA ILE A 17 18.51 -14.43 1.99
C ILE A 17 19.61 -14.54 0.92
N ALA A 18 19.89 -15.76 0.45
CA ALA A 18 20.78 -16.02 -0.68
C ALA A 18 19.91 -16.37 -1.90
N PRO A 19 19.27 -15.38 -2.55
CA PRO A 19 18.34 -15.66 -3.63
C PRO A 19 19.10 -16.16 -4.86
N THR A 20 18.49 -17.07 -5.59
CA THR A 20 18.92 -17.38 -6.97
C THR A 20 18.80 -16.14 -7.85
N PRO A 21 19.49 -16.08 -9.02
CA PRO A 21 19.34 -14.97 -9.95
C PRO A 21 17.88 -14.68 -10.34
N GLU A 22 17.07 -15.73 -10.51
CA GLU A 22 15.64 -15.63 -10.80
C GLU A 22 14.86 -15.04 -9.63
N GLN A 23 15.10 -15.52 -8.39
CA GLN A 23 14.47 -14.97 -7.19
C GLN A 23 14.82 -13.48 -6.99
N ARG A 24 16.05 -13.09 -7.29
CA ARG A 24 16.47 -11.69 -7.27
C ARG A 24 15.69 -10.86 -8.29
N GLN A 25 15.46 -11.39 -9.49
CA GLN A 25 14.66 -10.72 -10.50
C GLN A 25 13.20 -10.55 -10.05
N TYR A 26 12.60 -11.57 -9.45
CA TYR A 26 11.24 -11.46 -8.90
C TYR A 26 11.15 -10.39 -7.82
N LEU A 27 12.11 -10.33 -6.89
CA LEU A 27 12.15 -9.29 -5.85
C LEU A 27 12.24 -7.88 -6.47
N LEU A 28 13.06 -7.70 -7.49
CA LEU A 28 13.16 -6.43 -8.20
C LEU A 28 11.84 -6.05 -8.88
N ASN A 29 11.19 -7.01 -9.55
CA ASN A 29 9.90 -6.80 -10.20
C ASN A 29 8.83 -6.42 -9.17
N THR A 30 8.77 -7.11 -8.02
CA THR A 30 7.84 -6.77 -6.94
C THR A 30 8.06 -5.34 -6.42
N VAL A 31 9.31 -4.93 -6.22
CA VAL A 31 9.63 -3.56 -5.78
C VAL A 31 9.21 -2.54 -6.84
N GLN A 32 9.41 -2.84 -8.13
CA GLN A 32 9.01 -1.94 -9.21
C GLN A 32 7.49 -1.78 -9.26
N GLU A 33 6.72 -2.87 -9.22
CA GLU A 33 5.26 -2.82 -9.24
C GLU A 33 4.70 -2.14 -7.98
N TYR A 34 5.25 -2.44 -6.80
CA TYR A 34 4.88 -1.78 -5.56
C TYR A 34 5.08 -0.26 -5.65
N ARG A 35 6.25 0.19 -6.12
CA ARG A 35 6.54 1.62 -6.29
C ARG A 35 5.60 2.27 -7.32
N ARG A 36 5.24 1.56 -8.39
CA ARG A 36 4.31 2.04 -9.40
C ARG A 36 2.91 2.23 -8.82
N LEU A 37 2.43 1.29 -8.00
CA LEU A 37 1.18 1.41 -7.26
C LEU A 37 1.22 2.61 -6.28
N CYS A 38 2.29 2.75 -5.50
CA CYS A 38 2.42 3.87 -4.57
C CYS A 38 2.35 5.24 -5.27
N ARG A 39 3.05 5.40 -6.41
CA ARG A 39 2.98 6.65 -7.19
C ARG A 39 1.55 6.96 -7.64
N PHE A 40 0.81 5.95 -8.05
CA PHE A 40 -0.58 6.11 -8.43
C PHE A 40 -1.43 6.55 -7.23
N LEU A 41 -1.32 5.85 -6.09
CA LEU A 41 -2.09 6.14 -4.88
C LEU A 41 -1.82 7.55 -4.36
N VAL A 42 -0.55 7.98 -4.32
CA VAL A 42 -0.19 9.35 -3.93
C VAL A 42 -0.85 10.37 -4.85
N THR A 43 -0.87 10.13 -6.16
CA THR A 43 -1.53 11.02 -7.13
C THR A 43 -3.02 11.16 -6.83
N VAL A 44 -3.72 10.06 -6.56
CA VAL A 44 -5.15 10.07 -6.18
C VAL A 44 -5.35 10.85 -4.88
N VAL A 45 -4.56 10.56 -3.85
CA VAL A 45 -4.68 11.20 -2.54
C VAL A 45 -4.45 12.71 -2.65
N CYS A 46 -3.42 13.14 -3.38
CA CYS A 46 -3.14 14.56 -3.60
C CYS A 46 -4.26 15.24 -4.40
N THR A 47 -4.85 14.57 -5.39
CA THR A 47 -5.95 15.12 -6.20
C THR A 47 -7.21 15.37 -5.37
N HIS A 48 -7.52 14.47 -4.43
CA HIS A 48 -8.71 14.57 -3.57
C HIS A 48 -8.37 15.04 -2.16
N TRP A 49 -7.22 15.70 -1.95
CA TRP A 49 -6.75 16.05 -0.61
C TRP A 49 -7.71 16.98 0.15
N VAL A 50 -8.41 17.87 -0.57
CA VAL A 50 -9.41 18.78 0.01
C VAL A 50 -10.54 18.00 0.70
N ASP A 51 -11.00 16.91 0.08
CA ASP A 51 -12.08 16.07 0.62
C ASP A 51 -11.56 15.05 1.64
N LEU A 52 -10.34 14.55 1.45
CA LEU A 52 -9.75 13.47 2.24
C LEU A 52 -9.05 13.96 3.52
N GLY A 53 -8.46 15.16 3.50
CA GLY A 53 -7.60 15.68 4.57
C GLY A 53 -8.33 15.97 5.89
N SER A 54 -9.66 16.05 5.85
CA SER A 54 -10.51 16.23 7.05
C SER A 54 -10.97 14.91 7.68
N LEU A 55 -10.68 13.77 7.04
CA LEU A 55 -11.17 12.45 7.48
C LEU A 55 -10.19 11.78 8.46
N ASN A 56 -10.75 11.08 9.43
CA ASN A 56 -9.99 10.17 10.30
C ASN A 56 -9.49 8.95 9.51
N SER A 57 -8.39 8.33 9.97
CA SER A 57 -7.68 7.24 9.28
C SER A 57 -8.58 6.11 8.76
N ASP A 58 -9.57 5.67 9.52
CA ASP A 58 -10.47 4.58 9.11
C ASP A 58 -11.39 4.99 7.95
N LYS A 59 -11.90 6.22 7.99
CA LYS A 59 -12.77 6.78 6.92
C LYS A 59 -11.95 7.13 5.67
N LEU A 60 -10.71 7.56 5.87
CA LEU A 60 -9.77 7.86 4.80
C LEU A 60 -9.48 6.61 3.95
N ILE A 61 -9.19 5.47 4.59
CA ILE A 61 -8.95 4.20 3.89
C ILE A 61 -10.15 3.79 3.06
N GLN A 62 -11.36 3.81 3.65
CA GLN A 62 -12.59 3.46 2.93
C GLN A 62 -12.89 4.42 1.76
N ALA A 63 -12.63 5.72 1.94
CA ALA A 63 -12.82 6.70 0.88
C ALA A 63 -11.87 6.47 -0.30
N ILE A 64 -10.59 6.20 -0.02
CA ILE A 64 -9.60 5.87 -1.05
C ILE A 64 -9.97 4.56 -1.74
N GLU A 65 -10.35 3.52 -0.97
CA GLU A 65 -10.77 2.23 -1.50
C GLU A 65 -11.94 2.37 -2.50
N ARG A 66 -12.94 3.19 -2.17
CA ARG A 66 -14.05 3.50 -3.10
C ARG A 66 -13.61 4.21 -4.38
N LEU A 67 -12.54 5.00 -4.35
CA LEU A 67 -12.05 5.68 -5.55
C LEU A 67 -11.31 4.74 -6.49
N VAL A 68 -10.57 3.78 -5.93
CA VAL A 68 -9.55 2.99 -6.65
C VAL A 68 -9.93 1.54 -6.89
N HIS A 69 -10.77 0.97 -6.03
CA HIS A 69 -11.05 -0.47 -5.97
C HIS A 69 -12.49 -0.76 -6.37
N ARG A 70 -12.64 -1.73 -7.29
CA ARG A 70 -13.96 -2.25 -7.68
C ARG A 70 -14.34 -3.34 -6.68
N THR A 71 -15.48 -3.17 -6.03
CA THR A 71 -16.05 -4.19 -5.13
C THR A 71 -17.48 -4.50 -5.55
N ALA A 72 -18.08 -5.55 -5.00
CA ALA A 72 -19.51 -5.85 -5.20
C ALA A 72 -20.41 -4.65 -4.81
N LYS A 73 -19.99 -3.86 -3.82
CA LYS A 73 -20.69 -2.64 -3.35
C LYS A 73 -20.27 -1.37 -4.08
N ASN A 74 -19.23 -1.42 -4.91
CA ASN A 74 -18.71 -0.31 -5.72
C ASN A 74 -18.35 -0.82 -7.13
N PRO A 75 -19.35 -1.05 -7.99
CA PRO A 75 -19.13 -1.70 -9.28
C PRO A 75 -18.41 -0.81 -10.30
N THR A 76 -18.41 0.51 -10.10
CA THR A 76 -17.86 1.52 -11.03
C THR A 76 -16.98 2.53 -10.27
N PRO A 77 -15.76 2.14 -9.86
CA PRO A 77 -14.82 3.07 -9.22
C PRO A 77 -14.38 4.17 -10.20
N LYS A 78 -13.99 5.34 -9.66
CA LYS A 78 -13.56 6.52 -10.44
C LYS A 78 -12.27 6.26 -11.24
N TYR A 79 -11.41 5.38 -10.74
CA TYR A 79 -10.13 5.02 -11.38
C TYR A 79 -10.04 3.52 -11.70
N PRO A 80 -10.85 3.01 -12.65
CA PRO A 80 -10.90 1.57 -12.97
C PRO A 80 -9.58 1.03 -13.54
N GLN A 81 -8.73 1.91 -14.11
CA GLN A 81 -7.42 1.55 -14.64
C GLN A 81 -6.49 0.93 -13.60
N ILE A 82 -6.66 1.27 -12.33
CA ILE A 82 -5.84 0.72 -11.24
C ILE A 82 -6.13 -0.75 -11.09
N ASN A 83 -7.40 -1.15 -11.08
CA ASN A 83 -7.78 -2.54 -10.91
C ASN A 83 -7.29 -3.42 -12.08
N ARG A 84 -7.16 -2.82 -13.27
CA ARG A 84 -6.60 -3.49 -14.44
C ARG A 84 -5.07 -3.68 -14.35
N ALA A 85 -4.37 -2.65 -13.86
CA ALA A 85 -2.90 -2.66 -13.76
C ALA A 85 -2.40 -3.40 -12.51
N PHE A 86 -3.17 -3.32 -11.43
CA PHE A 86 -2.92 -3.90 -10.13
C PHE A 86 -4.21 -4.55 -9.66
N PRO A 87 -4.39 -5.85 -9.86
CA PRO A 87 -5.49 -6.58 -9.25
C PRO A 87 -5.25 -6.61 -7.73
N ILE A 88 -5.64 -5.53 -7.05
CA ILE A 88 -5.58 -5.36 -5.58
C ILE A 88 -6.42 -6.42 -4.85
N CYS A 89 -7.24 -7.16 -5.59
CA CYS A 89 -8.15 -8.19 -5.12
C CYS A 89 -7.49 -9.39 -4.40
N VAL A 90 -6.16 -9.54 -4.43
CA VAL A 90 -5.48 -10.62 -3.67
C VAL A 90 -5.46 -10.33 -2.15
N ILE A 91 -5.68 -9.08 -1.72
CA ILE A 91 -5.64 -8.68 -0.30
C ILE A 91 -7.05 -8.55 0.32
N CYS A 92 -8.10 -8.39 -0.49
CA CYS A 92 -9.47 -8.20 0.01
C CYS A 92 -10.23 -9.48 0.40
N GLY A 93 -9.60 -10.66 0.35
CA GLY A 93 -10.20 -11.90 0.89
C GLY A 93 -11.51 -12.29 0.22
N LEU A 94 -11.41 -12.84 -0.99
CA LEU A 94 -12.29 -13.93 -1.43
C LEU A 94 -11.49 -15.23 -1.33
#